data_AF-A0A951MYP8-F1
#
_entry.id   AF-A0A951MYP8-F1
#
_cell.length_a   1.000
_cell.length_b   1.000
_cell.length_c   1.000
_cell.angle_alpha   90.00
_cell.angle_beta   90.00
_cell.angle_gamma   90.00
#
_symmetry.space_group_name_H-M   'P 1'
#
loop_
_entity.id
_entity.type
_entity.pdbx_description
1 polymer ?
#
loop_
_entity_poly.entity_id
_entity_poly.type
_entity_poly.pdbx_seq_one_letter_code
_entity_poly.pdbx_strand_id
1 'polypeptide(L)'
;MPLGAVDHAFAGNPLDRASERRGDAAWIAAQRESPDALVAVLWNGAPLLEAGRGVEQLAYIGPGLAGELAEADGLLFLGLWRGAAVFALEIEGTSDPAEGPLQ
;
A
#
# COMPACT_ATOMS: atom_id res chain seq x y z
N MET A 1 31.83 7.13 4.79
CA MET A 1 30.98 5.99 5.15
C MET A 1 30.34 5.49 3.87
N PRO A 2 30.65 4.28 3.35
CA PRO A 2 29.87 3.76 2.23
C PRO A 2 28.49 3.38 2.76
N LEU A 3 27.44 3.82 2.08
CA LEU A 3 26.07 3.44 2.39
C LEU A 3 25.79 2.08 1.77
N GLY A 4 25.34 1.11 2.58
CA GLY A 4 24.84 -0.18 2.10
C GLY A 4 23.37 -0.06 1.70
N ALA A 5 22.98 -0.75 0.62
CA ALA A 5 21.60 -0.83 0.18
C ALA A 5 20.74 -1.47 1.28
N VAL A 6 19.58 -0.89 1.55
CA VAL A 6 18.67 -1.43 2.56
C VAL A 6 17.79 -2.49 1.88
N ASP A 7 18.07 -3.77 2.13
CA ASP A 7 17.27 -4.92 1.66
C ASP A 7 15.96 -5.09 2.47
N HIS A 8 15.25 -3.99 2.73
CA HIS A 8 13.99 -4.02 3.48
C HIS A 8 12.98 -3.06 2.85
N ALA A 9 11.95 -3.61 2.20
CA ALA A 9 10.88 -2.85 1.52
C ALA A 9 10.18 -1.81 2.42
N PHE A 10 10.25 -1.95 3.74
CA PHE A 10 9.65 -1.03 4.72
C PHE A 10 10.66 -0.11 5.44
N ALA A 11 11.97 -0.30 5.27
CA ALA A 11 12.95 0.52 5.97
C ALA A 11 13.07 1.91 5.32
N GLY A 12 13.10 2.96 6.15
CA GLY A 12 13.15 4.34 5.66
C GLY A 12 11.83 4.86 5.09
N ASN A 13 10.70 4.17 5.31
CA ASN A 13 9.40 4.58 4.81
C ASN A 13 9.01 5.99 5.36
N PRO A 14 8.88 7.02 4.50
CA PRO A 14 8.64 8.41 4.90
C PRO A 14 7.17 8.69 5.29
N LEU A 15 6.38 7.65 5.55
CA LEU A 15 4.97 7.77 5.90
C LEU A 15 4.77 8.51 7.23
N ASP A 16 3.95 9.55 7.22
CA ASP A 16 3.34 10.06 8.44
C ASP A 16 2.29 9.05 8.91
N ARG A 17 2.42 8.53 10.13
CA ARG A 17 1.51 7.49 10.63
C ARG A 17 0.11 8.00 10.94
N ALA A 18 -0.07 9.31 11.14
CA ALA A 18 -1.35 9.95 11.50
C ALA A 18 -2.14 9.14 12.54
N SER A 19 -1.44 8.66 13.57
CA SER A 19 -1.98 7.69 14.54
C SER A 19 -3.21 8.21 15.29
N GLU A 20 -3.28 9.52 15.52
CA GLU A 20 -4.39 10.23 16.15
C GLU A 20 -5.70 10.14 15.35
N ARG A 21 -5.62 9.91 14.04
CA ARG A 21 -6.79 9.78 13.15
C ARG A 21 -7.36 8.36 13.09
N ARG A 22 -6.64 7.35 13.60
CA ARG A 22 -7.05 5.93 13.47
C ARG A 22 -8.37 5.60 14.18
N GLY A 23 -8.74 6.37 15.20
CA GLY A 23 -10.03 6.21 15.89
C GLY A 23 -11.20 6.93 15.19
N ASP A 24 -10.93 7.77 14.19
CA ASP A 24 -11.94 8.52 13.46
C ASP A 24 -12.41 7.73 12.25
N ALA A 25 -13.42 6.89 12.46
CA ALA A 25 -13.96 6.02 11.42
C ALA A 25 -14.51 6.80 10.20
N ALA A 26 -15.10 7.97 10.42
CA ALA A 26 -15.63 8.80 9.34
C ALA A 26 -14.50 9.38 8.47
N TRP A 27 -13.42 9.85 9.11
CA TRP A 27 -12.24 10.32 8.41
C TRP A 27 -11.58 9.20 7.59
N ILE A 28 -11.43 7.99 8.17
CA ILE A 28 -10.87 6.84 7.45
C ILE A 28 -11.73 6.47 6.24
N ALA A 29 -13.06 6.46 6.38
CA ALA A 29 -13.97 6.19 5.27
C ALA A 29 -13.80 7.21 4.14
N ALA A 30 -13.74 8.51 4.46
CA ALA A 30 -13.51 9.56 3.47
C ALA A 30 -12.16 9.40 2.74
N GLN A 31 -11.10 9.00 3.46
CA GLN A 31 -9.80 8.76 2.84
C GLN A 31 -9.78 7.56 1.89
N ARG A 32 -10.61 6.53 2.14
CA ARG A 32 -10.75 5.37 1.22
C ARG A 32 -11.40 5.76 -0.10
N GLU A 33 -12.32 6.72 -0.08
CA GLU A 33 -12.99 7.24 -1.28
C GLU A 33 -12.16 8.28 -2.03
N SER A 34 -11.03 8.72 -1.47
CA SER A 34 -10.17 9.72 -2.12
C SER A 34 -9.55 9.14 -3.39
N PRO A 35 -9.65 9.81 -4.55
CA PRO A 35 -9.02 9.35 -5.79
C PRO A 35 -7.49 9.35 -5.71
N ASP A 36 -6.91 10.11 -4.78
CA ASP A 36 -5.47 10.20 -4.56
C ASP A 36 -4.96 9.12 -3.58
N ALA A 37 -5.83 8.26 -3.05
CA ALA A 37 -5.41 7.19 -2.17
C ALA A 37 -4.49 6.19 -2.89
N LEU A 38 -3.56 5.60 -2.13
CA LEU A 38 -2.65 4.58 -2.62
C LEU A 38 -2.84 3.31 -1.79
N VAL A 39 -2.78 2.16 -2.44
CA VAL A 39 -2.95 0.86 -1.78
C VAL A 39 -1.75 -0.01 -2.08
N ALA A 40 -1.00 -0.37 -1.04
CA ALA A 40 0.06 -1.37 -1.12
C ALA A 40 -0.58 -2.76 -1.02
N VAL A 41 -0.33 -3.61 -2.00
CA VAL A 41 -0.88 -4.97 -2.03
C VAL A 41 0.13 -5.93 -1.41
N LEU A 42 -0.34 -6.77 -0.51
CA LEU A 42 0.38 -7.92 0.02
C LEU A 42 -0.27 -9.18 -0.55
N TRP A 43 0.56 -10.11 -0.99
CA TRP A 43 0.14 -11.42 -1.46
C TRP A 43 0.74 -12.51 -0.59
N ASN A 44 -0.10 -13.29 0.08
CA ASN A 44 0.31 -14.31 1.04
C ASN A 44 1.32 -13.77 2.08
N GLY A 45 1.08 -12.54 2.56
CA GLY A 45 1.90 -11.82 3.54
C GLY A 45 3.18 -11.18 2.98
N ALA A 46 3.45 -11.28 1.68
CA ALA A 46 4.60 -10.63 1.03
C ALA A 46 4.17 -9.38 0.27
N PRO A 47 4.82 -8.21 0.46
CA PRO A 47 4.49 -7.03 -0.32
C PRO A 47 4.82 -7.22 -1.80
N LEU A 48 3.94 -6.78 -2.68
CA LEU A 48 4.25 -6.67 -4.10
C LEU A 48 5.22 -5.51 -4.33
N LEU A 49 6.23 -5.75 -5.17
CA LEU A 49 7.28 -4.80 -5.49
C LEU A 49 7.25 -4.46 -6.97
N GLU A 50 7.62 -3.23 -7.30
CA GLU A 50 7.87 -2.78 -8.67
C GLU A 50 9.35 -2.43 -8.86
N ALA A 51 9.81 -2.55 -10.11
CA ALA A 51 11.16 -2.15 -10.49
C ALA A 51 11.27 -0.62 -10.51
N GLY A 52 11.82 -0.05 -9.44
CA GLY A 52 12.12 1.37 -9.33
C GLY A 52 13.39 1.78 -10.09
N ARG A 53 13.83 3.04 -9.91
CA ARG A 53 15.06 3.57 -10.51
C ARG A 53 16.31 2.98 -9.83
N GLY A 54 16.61 1.72 -10.11
CA GLY A 54 17.79 1.00 -9.65
C GLY A 54 17.64 0.29 -8.29
N VAL A 55 16.45 0.29 -7.70
CA VAL A 55 16.08 -0.46 -6.49
C VAL A 55 14.62 -0.90 -6.58
N GLU A 56 14.31 -2.09 -6.08
CA GLU A 56 12.92 -2.54 -5.90
C GLU A 56 12.23 -1.68 -4.83
N GLN A 57 10.98 -1.32 -5.09
CA GLN A 57 10.17 -0.51 -4.19
C GLN A 57 8.76 -1.08 -4.07
N LEU A 58 8.01 -0.72 -3.04
CA LEU A 58 6.60 -1.12 -2.89
C LEU A 58 5.79 -0.67 -4.11
N ALA A 59 5.04 -1.60 -4.70
CA ALA A 59 4.04 -1.28 -5.71
C ALA A 59 2.78 -0.73 -5.04
N TYR A 60 2.20 0.29 -5.64
CA TYR A 60 0.94 0.88 -5.20
C TYR A 60 -0.08 0.86 -6.32
N ILE A 61 -1.33 0.52 -5.98
CA ILE A 61 -2.48 0.63 -6.89
C ILE A 61 -3.41 1.75 -6.43
N GLY A 62 -4.23 2.25 -7.36
CA GLY A 62 -5.29 3.20 -7.04
C GLY A 62 -6.48 2.55 -6.32
N PRO A 63 -7.35 3.35 -5.68
CA PRO A 63 -8.47 2.86 -4.87
C PRO A 63 -9.54 2.14 -5.70
N GLY A 64 -9.69 2.49 -6.98
CA GLY A 64 -10.64 1.83 -7.89
C GLY A 64 -10.32 0.35 -8.09
N LEU A 65 -9.05 0.04 -8.43
CA LEU A 65 -8.59 -1.35 -8.58
C LEU A 65 -8.61 -2.08 -7.24
N ALA A 66 -8.25 -1.40 -6.14
CA ALA A 66 -8.33 -1.99 -4.81
C ALA A 66 -9.77 -2.41 -4.43
N GLY A 67 -10.77 -1.62 -4.82
CA GLY A 67 -12.19 -1.94 -4.61
C GLY A 67 -12.71 -3.12 -5.45
N GLU A 68 -12.06 -3.44 -6.56
CA GLU A 68 -12.36 -4.66 -7.33
C GLU A 68 -11.76 -5.92 -6.67
N LEU A 69 -10.68 -5.76 -5.91
CA LEU A 69 -9.97 -6.86 -5.24
C LEU A 69 -10.51 -7.18 -3.85
N ALA A 70 -11.04 -6.18 -3.14
CA ALA A 70 -11.61 -6.37 -1.81
C ALA A 70 -12.62 -5.28 -1.42
N GLU A 71 -13.49 -5.65 -0.48
CA GLU A 71 -14.39 -4.73 0.19
C GLU A 71 -13.63 -3.72 1.06
N ALA A 72 -14.28 -2.60 1.39
CA ALA A 72 -13.65 -1.48 2.09
C ALA A 72 -13.06 -1.84 3.46
N ASP A 73 -13.61 -2.85 4.14
CA ASP A 73 -13.12 -3.36 5.43
C ASP A 73 -11.81 -4.16 5.32
N GLY A 74 -11.44 -4.62 4.12
CA GLY A 74 -10.15 -5.23 3.79
C GLY A 74 -8.97 -4.25 3.73
N LEU A 75 -9.23 -2.94 3.74
CA LEU A 75 -8.20 -1.90 3.65
C LEU A 75 -7.72 -1.43 5.04
N LEU A 76 -6.44 -1.69 5.32
CA LEU A 76 -5.76 -1.26 6.56
C LEU A 76 -5.02 0.07 6.35
N PHE A 77 -5.40 1.11 7.10
CA PHE A 77 -4.72 2.41 7.01
C PHE A 77 -3.28 2.35 7.56
N LEU A 78 -2.30 2.72 6.71
CA LEU A 78 -0.89 2.75 7.09
C LEU A 78 -0.45 4.13 7.54
N GLY A 79 -0.97 5.19 6.90
CA GLY A 79 -0.57 6.57 7.13
C GLY A 79 -0.78 7.46 5.90
N LEU A 80 -0.11 8.61 5.89
CA LEU A 80 -0.12 9.59 4.82
C LEU A 80 1.24 9.68 4.16
N TRP A 81 1.26 9.71 2.83
CA TRP A 81 2.42 10.08 2.03
C TRP A 81 2.13 11.37 1.28
N ARG A 82 2.83 12.46 1.63
CA ARG A 82 2.62 13.79 1.02
C ARG A 82 1.13 14.25 1.05
N GLY A 83 0.38 13.82 2.06
CA GLY A 83 -1.04 14.12 2.23
C GLY A 83 -2.00 13.08 1.63
N ALA A 84 -1.53 12.19 0.75
CA ALA A 84 -2.33 11.08 0.22
C ALA A 84 -2.41 9.94 1.25
N ALA A 85 -3.59 9.37 1.46
CA ALA A 85 -3.74 8.21 2.34
C ALA A 85 -3.19 6.95 1.68
N VAL A 86 -2.43 6.19 2.47
CA VAL A 86 -1.86 4.91 2.07
C VAL A 86 -2.49 3.81 2.89
N PHE A 87 -3.01 2.80 2.20
CA PHE A 87 -3.60 1.61 2.79
C PHE A 87 -2.79 0.36 2.42
N ALA A 88 -2.96 -0.71 3.19
CA ALA A 88 -2.56 -2.06 2.82
C ALA A 88 -3.80 -2.88 2.49
N LEU A 89 -3.66 -3.75 1.49
CA LEU A 89 -4.63 -4.77 1.13
C LEU A 89 -3.92 -6.12 1.10
N GLU A 90 -4.41 -7.10 1.84
CA GLU A 90 -3.96 -8.50 1.73
C GLU A 90 -4.84 -9.23 0.72
N ILE A 91 -4.20 -9.93 -0.22
CA ILE A 91 -4.83 -10.90 -1.10
C ILE A 91 -4.19 -12.27 -0.91
N GLU A 92 -5.00 -13.32 -0.93
CA GLU A 92 -4.53 -14.70 -0.84
C GLU A 92 -4.77 -15.41 -2.17
N GLY A 93 -3.86 -16.29 -2.58
CA GLY A 93 -4.03 -17.03 -3.83
C GLY A 93 -2.88 -17.98 -4.12
N THR A 94 -3.16 -18.98 -4.96
CA THR A 94 -2.18 -20.01 -5.37
C THR A 94 -1.45 -19.67 -6.67
N SER A 95 -1.90 -18.65 -7.40
CA SER A 95 -1.33 -18.20 -8.67
C SER A 95 -0.73 -16.82 -8.50
N ASP A 96 0.44 -16.57 -9.10
CA ASP A 96 1.15 -15.31 -8.98
C ASP A 96 0.31 -14.15 -9.58
N PRO A 97 -0.08 -13.15 -8.77
CA PRO A 97 -0.89 -12.04 -9.23
C PRO A 97 -0.11 -11.10 -10.16
N ALA A 98 1.23 -11.13 -10.15
CA ALA A 98 2.07 -10.40 -11.09
C ALA A 98 2.08 -11.02 -12.51
N GLU A 99 1.59 -12.25 -12.67
CA GLU A 99 1.34 -12.89 -13.98
C GLU A 99 -0.10 -12.65 -14.49
N GLY A 100 -0.89 -11.81 -13.81
CA GLY A 100 -2.32 -11.53 -14.06
C GLY A 100 -2.66 -10.03 -14.22
N PRO A 101 -3.92 -9.59 -13.97
CA PRO A 101 -4.45 -8.27 -14.34
C PRO A 101 -3.85 -7.06 -13.58
N LEU A 102 -2.80 -7.27 -12.78
CA LEU A 102 -2.06 -6.20 -12.08
C LEU A 102 -0.86 -5.65 -12.88
N GLN A 103 -0.83 -5.87 -14.21
CA GLN A 103 0.08 -5.16 -15.12
C GLN A 103 -0.34 -3.69 -15.34
#